data_AF-A0A8T1SVK4-F1
#
_entry.id   AF-A0A8T1SVK4-F1
#
_cell.length_a   1.000
_cell.length_b   1.000
_cell.length_c   1.000
_cell.angle_alpha   90.00
_cell.angle_beta   90.00
_cell.angle_gamma   90.00
#
_symmetry.space_group_name_H-M   'P 1'
#
loop_
_entity.id
_entity.type
_entity.pdbx_description
1 polymer ?
#
loop_
_entity_poly.entity_id
_entity_poly.type
_entity_poly.pdbx_seq_one_letter_code
_entity_poly.pdbx_strand_id
1 'polypeptide(L)'
;RITDWSVNGGAISSIQKGFMSCEGCYEHNFVLQTAIHIARRARKQCAIAWLDLANAFGSMPHQHIFDMLREFGMPENFLQLVREMYEGCTTTIRSMEGETP
;
A
#
# COMPACT_ATOMS: atom_id res chain seq x y z
N ARG A 1 -0.21 15.15 9.60
CA ARG A 1 -0.11 14.77 8.16
C ARG A 1 -1.11 13.64 7.88
N ILE A 2 -1.49 13.38 6.62
CA ILE A 2 -2.39 12.25 6.29
C ILE A 2 -1.83 10.93 6.85
N THR A 3 -0.51 10.74 6.82
CA THR A 3 0.18 9.58 7.41
C THR A 3 -0.06 9.43 8.92
N ASP A 4 -0.04 10.52 9.69
CA ASP A 4 -0.30 10.45 11.13
C ASP A 4 -1.78 10.14 11.41
N TRP A 5 -2.68 10.71 10.60
CA TRP A 5 -4.11 10.40 10.68
C TRP A 5 -4.36 8.92 10.38
N SER A 6 -3.73 8.37 9.34
CA SER A 6 -3.98 6.99 8.93
C SER A 6 -3.40 5.97 9.91
N VAL A 7 -2.26 6.25 10.54
CA VAL A 7 -1.67 5.39 11.57
C VAL A 7 -2.45 5.48 12.89
N ASN A 8 -2.71 6.68 13.39
CA ASN A 8 -3.37 6.85 14.70
C ASN A 8 -4.88 6.58 14.64
N GLY A 9 -5.50 6.79 13.48
CA GLY A 9 -6.91 6.50 13.22
C GLY A 9 -7.21 5.04 12.89
N GLY A 10 -6.20 4.16 12.87
CA GLY A 10 -6.37 2.73 12.63
C GLY A 10 -6.68 2.36 11.17
N ALA A 11 -6.54 3.30 10.23
CA ALA A 11 -6.70 3.03 8.80
C ALA A 11 -5.54 2.18 8.23
N ILE A 12 -4.36 2.27 8.84
CA ILE A 12 -3.20 1.44 8.52
C ILE A 12 -2.96 0.43 9.63
N SER A 13 -2.83 -0.84 9.24
CA SER A 13 -2.49 -1.92 10.17
C SER A 13 -1.07 -1.77 10.71
N SER A 14 -0.84 -2.16 11.97
CA SER A 14 0.49 -2.12 12.60
C SER A 14 1.53 -3.03 11.93
N ILE A 15 1.09 -4.01 11.15
CA ILE A 15 1.98 -4.90 10.37
C ILE A 15 2.29 -4.34 8.97
N GLN A 16 1.63 -3.27 8.52
CA GLN A 16 1.92 -2.65 7.23
C GLN A 16 3.29 -1.97 7.32
N LYS A 17 4.22 -2.41 6.47
CA LYS A 17 5.57 -1.83 6.40
C LYS A 17 5.88 -1.18 5.04
N GLY A 18 5.13 -1.54 3.99
CA GLY A 18 5.27 -0.91 2.68
C GLY A 18 4.79 0.54 2.72
N PHE A 19 5.54 1.43 2.06
CA PHE A 19 5.28 2.89 2.03
C PHE A 19 5.29 3.59 3.41
N MET A 20 5.82 2.92 4.43
CA MET A 20 6.01 3.49 5.77
C MET A 20 7.47 3.89 5.98
N SER A 21 7.72 4.86 6.86
CA SER A 21 9.08 5.30 7.22
C SER A 21 9.76 4.30 8.17
N CYS A 22 10.06 3.10 7.66
CA CYS A 22 10.74 2.04 8.41
C CYS A 22 11.51 1.09 7.47
N GLU A 23 12.45 0.32 8.03
CA GLU A 23 13.19 -0.74 7.33
C GLU A 23 12.35 -2.02 7.16
N GLY A 24 11.16 -1.86 6.59
CA GLY A 24 10.12 -2.89 6.52
C GLY A 24 10.53 -4.19 5.84
N CYS A 25 11.25 -4.07 4.72
CA CYS A 25 11.72 -5.23 3.95
C CYS A 25 12.69 -6.09 4.76
N TYR A 26 13.60 -5.46 5.50
CA TYR A 26 14.56 -6.16 6.34
C TYR A 26 13.86 -6.89 7.48
N GLU A 27 12.96 -6.21 8.19
CA GLU A 27 12.19 -6.78 9.30
C GLU A 27 11.35 -7.99 8.84
N HIS A 28 10.57 -7.85 7.76
CA HIS A 28 9.76 -8.95 7.23
C HIS A 28 10.60 -10.11 6.69
N ASN A 29 11.74 -9.84 6.06
CA ASN A 29 12.65 -10.89 5.63
C ASN A 29 13.20 -11.67 6.83
N PHE A 30 13.64 -10.97 7.88
CA PHE A 30 14.11 -11.58 9.11
C PHE A 30 13.04 -12.46 9.78
N VAL A 31 11.80 -11.96 9.88
CA VAL A 31 10.67 -12.71 10.45
C VAL A 31 10.40 -13.97 9.63
N LEU A 32 10.39 -13.88 8.30
CA LEU A 32 10.17 -15.01 7.40
C LEU A 32 11.28 -16.07 7.56
N GLN A 33 12.55 -15.66 7.55
CA GLN A 33 13.69 -16.56 7.75
C GLN A 33 13.63 -17.25 9.11
N THR A 34 13.25 -16.51 10.15
CA THR A 34 13.11 -17.02 11.51
C THR A 34 11.99 -18.07 11.59
N ALA A 35 10.83 -17.81 10.97
CA ALA A 35 9.72 -18.76 10.93
C ALA A 35 10.12 -20.08 10.23
N ILE A 36 10.81 -20.01 9.09
CA ILE A 36 11.35 -21.17 8.39
C ILE A 36 12.35 -21.92 9.27
N HIS A 37 13.27 -21.21 9.92
CA HIS A 37 14.28 -21.81 10.79
C HIS A 37 13.66 -22.56 11.97
N ILE A 38 12.67 -21.95 12.64
CA ILE A 38 11.96 -22.56 13.77
C ILE A 38 11.25 -23.84 13.33
N ALA A 39 10.53 -23.82 12.21
CA ALA A 39 9.83 -24.99 11.70
C ALA A 39 10.80 -26.15 11.39
N ARG A 40 11.94 -25.85 10.74
CA ARG A 40 13.00 -26.82 10.45
C ARG A 40 13.56 -27.44 11.72
N ARG A 41 13.90 -26.63 12.73
CA ARG A 41 14.45 -27.11 14.01
C ARG A 41 13.44 -27.96 14.78
N ALA A 42 12.16 -27.60 14.73
CA ALA A 42 11.09 -28.37 15.35
C ALA A 42 10.66 -29.60 14.56
N ARG A 43 11.22 -29.85 13.36
CA ARG A 43 10.81 -30.89 12.40
C ARG A 43 9.30 -30.84 12.10
N LYS A 44 8.76 -29.62 11.96
CA LYS A 44 7.37 -29.36 11.60
C LYS A 44 7.27 -28.86 10.15
N GLN A 45 6.11 -29.09 9.54
CA GLN A 45 5.81 -28.52 8.23
C GLN A 45 5.54 -27.01 8.34
N CYS A 46 5.98 -26.25 7.34
CA CYS A 46 5.72 -24.83 7.20
C CYS A 46 5.33 -24.56 5.75
N ALA A 47 4.14 -24.00 5.54
CA ALA A 47 3.67 -23.56 4.24
C ALA A 47 3.70 -22.03 4.20
N ILE A 48 4.22 -21.46 3.11
CA ILE A 48 4.29 -20.02 2.90
C ILE A 48 3.61 -19.74 1.56
N ALA A 49 2.71 -18.77 1.55
CA ALA A 49 2.04 -18.28 0.35
C ALA A 49 2.56 -16.87 0.02
N TRP A 50 2.87 -16.65 -1.25
CA TRP A 50 3.12 -15.31 -1.79
C TRP A 50 1.86 -14.85 -2.51
N LEU A 51 1.32 -13.72 -2.10
CA LEU A 51 0.17 -13.08 -2.72
C LEU A 51 0.63 -11.77 -3.36
N ASP A 52 0.27 -11.58 -4.62
CA ASP A 52 0.52 -10.37 -5.38
C ASP A 52 -0.75 -9.93 -6.10
N LEU A 53 -0.95 -8.63 -6.23
CA LEU A 53 -2.10 -8.04 -6.88
C LEU A 53 -1.73 -7.59 -8.30
N ALA A 54 -2.28 -8.26 -9.31
CA ALA A 54 -2.09 -7.88 -10.70
C ALA A 54 -2.61 -6.46 -10.95
N ASN A 55 -1.75 -5.58 -11.50
CA ASN A 55 -2.08 -4.19 -11.80
C ASN A 55 -2.73 -3.44 -10.62
N ALA A 56 -2.17 -3.53 -9.41
CA ALA A 56 -2.79 -3.01 -8.18
C ALA A 56 -3.23 -1.53 -8.28
N PHE A 57 -2.43 -0.66 -8.91
CA PHE A 57 -2.77 0.75 -9.07
C PHE A 57 -3.76 1.03 -10.21
N GLY A 58 -3.61 0.34 -11.35
CA GLY A 58 -4.47 0.58 -12.52
C GLY A 58 -5.79 -0.17 -12.50
N SER A 59 -5.93 -1.21 -11.67
CA SER A 59 -7.15 -2.01 -11.57
C SER A 59 -8.09 -1.56 -10.45
N MET A 60 -7.61 -0.75 -9.50
CA MET A 60 -8.42 -0.28 -8.38
C MET A 60 -9.40 0.81 -8.85
N PRO A 61 -10.73 0.60 -8.76
CA PRO A 61 -11.70 1.65 -9.03
C PRO A 61 -11.50 2.85 -8.09
N HIS A 62 -11.33 4.05 -8.63
CA HIS A 62 -11.08 5.26 -7.82
C HIS A 62 -12.20 5.53 -6.81
N GLN A 63 -13.45 5.15 -7.12
CA GLN A 63 -14.57 5.29 -6.20
C GLN A 63 -14.33 4.55 -4.87
N HIS A 64 -13.70 3.37 -4.91
CA HIS A 64 -13.38 2.63 -3.69
C HIS A 64 -12.36 3.35 -2.80
N ILE A 65 -11.43 4.11 -3.39
CA ILE A 65 -10.51 4.94 -2.61
C ILE A 65 -11.30 5.96 -1.80
N PHE A 66 -12.25 6.67 -2.43
CA PHE A 66 -13.04 7.68 -1.73
C PHE A 66 -13.97 7.09 -0.68
N ASP A 67 -14.63 5.96 -0.98
CA ASP A 67 -15.53 5.30 -0.06
C ASP A 67 -14.78 4.81 1.19
N MET A 68 -13.61 4.19 1.01
CA MET A 68 -12.78 3.72 2.13
C MET A 68 -12.27 4.89 2.98
N LEU A 69 -11.77 5.96 2.37
CA LEU A 69 -11.27 7.12 3.13
C LEU A 69 -12.39 7.78 3.94
N ARG A 70 -13.61 7.84 3.40
CA ARG A 70 -14.78 8.33 4.12
C ARG A 70 -15.16 7.42 5.27
N GLU A 71 -15.13 6.10 5.08
CA GLU A 71 -15.40 5.11 6.13
C GLU A 71 -14.41 5.23 7.30
N PHE A 72 -13.13 5.50 7.02
CA PHE A 72 -12.12 5.77 8.05
C PHE A 72 -12.22 7.16 8.68
N GLY A 73 -13.23 7.96 8.32
CA GLY A 73 -13.49 9.27 8.93
C GLY A 73 -12.59 10.39 8.41
N MET A 74 -12.11 10.30 7.17
CA MET A 74 -11.41 11.41 6.51
C MET A 74 -12.37 12.61 6.41
N PRO A 75 -11.96 13.82 6.83
CA PRO A 75 -12.78 15.02 6.64
C PRO A 75 -13.10 15.30 5.17
N GLU A 76 -14.32 15.75 4.88
CA GLU A 76 -14.80 15.91 3.48
C GLU A 76 -13.98 16.90 2.66
N ASN A 77 -13.40 17.93 3.29
CA ASN A 77 -12.50 18.87 2.59
C ASN A 77 -11.21 18.19 2.08
N PHE A 78 -10.70 17.18 2.80
CA PHE A 78 -9.56 16.39 2.34
C PHE A 78 -9.99 15.36 1.28
N LEU A 79 -11.17 14.73 1.44
CA LEU A 79 -11.72 13.85 0.41
C LEU A 79 -11.88 14.57 -0.93
N GLN A 80 -12.37 15.81 -0.90
CA GLN A 80 -12.52 16.65 -2.09
C GLN A 80 -11.17 16.93 -2.76
N LEU A 81 -10.13 17.25 -1.98
CA LEU A 81 -8.78 17.42 -2.50
C LEU A 81 -8.26 16.14 -3.18
N VAL A 82 -8.49 14.97 -2.59
CA VAL A 82 -8.09 13.69 -3.20
C VAL A 82 -8.87 13.42 -4.48
N ARG A 83 -10.17 13.77 -4.56
CA ARG A 83 -10.94 13.66 -5.81
C ARG A 83 -10.34 14.53 -6.92
N GLU A 84 -10.01 15.77 -6.60
CA GLU A 84 -9.39 16.71 -7.54
C GLU A 84 -8.03 16.20 -8.06
N MET A 85 -7.27 15.45 -7.25
CA MET A 85 -6.02 14.82 -7.69
C MET A 85 -6.23 13.72 -8.74
N TYR A 86 -7.40 13.07 -8.76
CA TYR A 86 -7.75 12.04 -9.73
C TYR A 86 -8.57 12.58 -10.92
N GLU A 87 -9.12 13.78 -10.82
CA GLU A 87 -9.91 14.41 -11.88
C GLU A 87 -9.03 15.23 -12.82
N GLY A 88 -9.09 14.94 -14.13
CA GLY A 88 -8.42 15.75 -15.16
C GLY A 88 -6.89 15.70 -15.13
N CYS A 89 -6.30 14.79 -14.35
CA CYS A 89 -4.85 14.63 -14.27
C CYS A 89 -4.31 13.97 -15.54
N THR A 90 -3.42 14.65 -16.26
CA THR A 90 -2.66 14.09 -17.39
C THR A 90 -1.19 13.99 -17.01
N THR A 91 -0.47 13.02 -17.59
CA THR A 91 0.96 12.86 -17.39
C THR A 91 1.62 12.63 -18.74
N THR A 92 2.37 13.62 -19.19
CA THR A 92 3.15 13.55 -20.44
C THR A 92 4.59 13.20 -20.10
N ILE A 93 5.11 12.13 -20.69
CA ILE A 93 6.49 11.68 -20.51
C ILE A 93 7.25 11.96 -21.80
N ARG A 94 8.34 12.72 -21.71
CA ARG A 94 9.24 12.94 -22.85
C ARG A 94 10.22 11.76 -22.98
N SER A 95 10.14 11.04 -24.08
CA SER A 95 11.05 9.97 -24.47
C SER A 95 11.94 10.41 -25.65
N MET A 96 12.87 9.54 -26.07
CA MET A 96 13.69 9.75 -27.28
C MET A 96 12.85 9.80 -28.56
N GLU A 97 11.65 9.23 -28.54
CA GLU A 97 10.72 9.11 -29.67
C GLU A 97 9.69 10.25 -29.70
N GLY A 98 9.70 11.13 -28.70
CA GLY A 98 8.74 12.23 -28.52
C GLY A 98 8.00 12.19 -27.18
N GLU A 99 6.96 13.00 -27.06
CA GLU A 99 6.11 13.07 -25.86
C GLU A 99 4.98 12.05 -25.94
N THR A 100 4.73 11.32 -24.83
CA THR A 100 3.55 10.46 -24.71
C THR A 100 2.29 11.31 -24.60
N PRO A 101 1.15 10.91 -25.22
CA PRO A 101 -0.12 11.61 -25.07
C PRO A 101 -0.52 11.82 -23.60
#